data_AF-K1TPM9-F1
#
_entry.id   AF-K1TPM9-F1
#
_cell.length_a   1.000
_cell.length_b   1.000
_cell.length_c   1.000
_cell.angle_alpha   90.00
_cell.angle_beta   90.00
_cell.angle_gamma   90.00
#
_symmetry.space_group_name_H-M   'P 1'
#
loop_
_entity.id
_entity.type
_entity.pdbx_description
1 polymer ?
#
loop_
_entity_poly.entity_id
_entity_poly.type
_entity_poly.pdbx_seq_one_letter_code
_entity_poly.pdbx_strand_id
1 'polypeptide(L)'
;YMTLYPKRNLADLVNGAINSTLSRTINTSGTTLVTLLAIVIFGGETIRGFIFALIIGVVVGTAATIFIATPLAYDLTAKRMKKAEIEKK
;
A
#
# COMPACT_ATOMS: atom_id res chain seq x y z
N TYR A 1 -14.60 2.66 -9.34
CA TYR A 1 -13.73 2.56 -10.54
C TYR A 1 -14.22 1.53 -11.55
N MET A 2 -14.49 0.26 -11.18
CA MET A 2 -14.95 -0.78 -12.12
C MET A 2 -16.34 -0.50 -12.75
N THR A 3 -17.22 0.24 -12.06
CA THR A 3 -18.53 0.66 -12.59
C THR A 3 -18.49 1.98 -13.38
N LEU A 4 -17.42 2.77 -13.23
CA LEU A 4 -17.28 4.11 -13.83
C LEU A 4 -16.51 4.09 -15.16
N TYR A 5 -15.57 3.16 -15.35
CA TYR A 5 -14.78 3.02 -16.58
C TYR A 5 -14.73 1.55 -17.08
N PRO A 6 -15.84 1.02 -17.64
CA PRO A 6 -15.95 -0.40 -18.00
C PRO A 6 -15.04 -0.84 -19.16
N LYS A 7 -14.46 0.09 -19.93
CA LYS A 7 -13.56 -0.20 -21.07
C LYS A 7 -12.06 -0.07 -20.76
N ARG A 8 -11.68 0.32 -19.53
CA ARG A 8 -10.26 0.52 -19.17
C ARG A 8 -9.59 -0.80 -18.85
N ASN A 9 -8.36 -0.98 -19.32
CA ASN A 9 -7.54 -2.14 -18.96
C ASN A 9 -7.32 -2.14 -17.43
N LEU A 10 -7.36 -3.32 -16.80
CA LEU A 10 -7.12 -3.45 -15.36
C LEU A 10 -5.77 -2.85 -14.95
N ALA A 11 -4.75 -2.97 -15.79
CA ALA A 11 -3.42 -2.41 -15.51
C ALA A 11 -3.47 -0.87 -15.40
N ASP A 12 -4.16 -0.21 -16.32
CA ASP A 12 -4.33 1.25 -16.30
C ASP A 12 -5.15 1.72 -15.10
N LEU A 13 -6.16 0.92 -14.72
CA LEU A 13 -7.01 1.20 -13.57
C LEU A 13 -6.21 1.13 -12.27
N VAL A 14 -5.42 0.06 -12.10
CA VAL A 14 -4.58 -0.14 -10.92
C VAL A 14 -3.49 0.92 -10.85
N ASN A 15 -2.78 1.20 -11.96
CA ASN A 15 -1.75 2.23 -11.98
C ASN A 15 -2.31 3.62 -11.64
N GLY A 16 -3.47 3.99 -12.21
CA GLY A 16 -4.16 5.23 -11.86
C GLY A 16 -4.57 5.30 -10.39
N ALA A 17 -5.05 4.20 -9.82
CA ALA A 17 -5.41 4.12 -8.41
C ALA A 17 -4.19 4.29 -7.49
N ILE A 18 -3.06 3.63 -7.78
CA ILE A 18 -1.82 3.79 -7.03
C ILE A 18 -1.39 5.26 -7.07
N ASN A 19 -1.30 5.86 -8.25
CA ASN A 19 -0.81 7.24 -8.37
C ASN A 19 -1.69 8.25 -7.61
N SER A 20 -3.01 8.04 -7.59
CA SER A 20 -3.94 8.91 -6.84
C SER A 20 -3.84 8.77 -5.32
N THR A 21 -3.41 7.60 -4.83
CA THR A 21 -3.33 7.30 -3.40
C THR A 21 -1.92 7.44 -2.84
N LEU A 22 -0.90 7.40 -3.71
CA LEU A 22 0.50 7.43 -3.34
C LEU A 22 0.86 8.68 -2.53
N SER A 23 0.45 9.88 -2.98
CA SER A 23 0.72 11.11 -2.23
C SER A 23 0.14 11.09 -0.82
N ARG A 24 -1.06 10.51 -0.65
CA ARG A 24 -1.67 10.36 0.68
C ARG A 24 -0.87 9.38 1.53
N THR A 25 -0.51 8.23 0.96
CA THR A 25 0.27 7.20 1.65
C THR A 25 1.61 7.76 2.12
N ILE A 26 2.34 8.45 1.24
CA ILE A 26 3.63 9.06 1.56
C ILE A 26 3.49 10.13 2.65
N ASN A 27 2.45 10.99 2.57
CA ASN A 27 2.23 12.01 3.60
C ASN A 27 1.91 11.37 4.97
N THR A 28 1.06 10.36 5.02
CA THR A 28 0.74 9.67 6.27
C THR A 28 1.96 8.92 6.83
N SER A 29 2.70 8.17 6.01
CA SER A 29 3.92 7.49 6.47
C SER A 29 5.03 8.47 6.84
N GLY A 30 5.16 9.59 6.14
CA GLY A 30 6.16 10.61 6.43
C GLY A 30 5.89 11.30 7.76
N THR A 31 4.64 11.71 7.99
CA THR A 31 4.24 12.31 9.27
C THR A 31 4.41 11.33 10.43
N THR A 32 4.04 10.06 10.28
CA THR A 32 4.27 9.07 11.34
C THR A 32 5.76 8.86 11.62
N LEU A 33 6.62 8.83 10.59
CA LEU A 33 8.07 8.74 10.78
C LEU A 33 8.63 9.94 11.54
N VAL A 34 8.18 11.16 11.23
CA VAL A 34 8.58 12.37 11.98
C VAL A 34 8.18 12.25 13.45
N THR A 35 6.96 11.80 13.75
CA THR A 35 6.50 11.59 15.12
C THR A 35 7.32 10.52 15.85
N LEU A 36 7.62 9.40 15.20
CA LEU A 36 8.42 8.33 15.79
C LEU A 36 9.87 8.78 16.05
N LEU A 37 10.46 9.56 15.15
CA LEU A 37 11.79 10.15 15.35
C LEU A 37 11.82 11.08 16.57
N ALA A 38 10.80 11.92 16.75
CA ALA A 38 10.68 12.75 17.95
C ALA A 38 10.63 11.88 19.22
N ILE A 39 9.88 10.78 19.20
CA ILE A 39 9.81 9.87 20.36
C ILE A 39 11.14 9.14 20.61
N VAL A 40 11.93 8.79 19.59
CA VAL A 40 13.26 8.18 19.82
C VAL A 40 14.22 9.17 20.51
N ILE A 41 14.18 10.44 20.10
CA ILE A 41 15.06 11.49 20.64
C ILE A 41 14.62 11.90 22.05
N PHE A 42 13.33 12.18 22.24
CA PHE A 42 12.79 12.74 23.50
C PHE A 42 12.16 11.70 24.44
N GLY A 43 11.92 10.48 23.98
CA GLY A 43 11.31 9.42 24.77
C GLY A 43 12.30 8.67 25.68
N GLY A 44 11.76 8.09 26.75
CA GLY A 44 12.55 7.32 27.73
C GLY A 44 13.03 5.96 27.21
N GLU A 45 14.04 5.39 27.88
CA GLU A 45 14.71 4.15 27.45
C GLU A 45 13.78 2.95 27.34
N THR A 46 12.76 2.86 28.20
CA THR A 46 11.81 1.73 28.24
C THR A 46 11.06 1.53 26.93
N ILE A 47 10.79 2.60 26.16
CA ILE A 47 9.99 2.51 24.92
C ILE A 47 10.85 2.54 23.65
N ARG A 48 12.15 2.84 23.74
CA ARG A 48 13.01 3.01 22.55
C ARG A 48 13.06 1.78 21.66
N GLY A 49 13.16 0.59 22.24
CA GLY A 49 13.17 -0.67 21.48
C GLY A 49 11.86 -0.90 20.71
N PHE A 50 10.72 -0.54 21.31
CA PHE A 50 9.42 -0.64 20.67
C PHE A 50 9.29 0.34 19.50
N ILE A 51 9.66 1.61 19.70
CA ILE A 51 9.59 2.64 18.66
C ILE A 51 10.52 2.32 17.48
N PHE A 52 11.71 1.75 17.76
CA PHE A 52 12.62 1.30 16.71
C PHE A 52 11.99 0.23 15.81
N ALA A 53 11.30 -0.74 16.40
CA ALA A 53 10.55 -1.75 15.65
C ALA A 53 9.42 -1.12 14.82
N LEU A 54 8.72 -0.11 15.36
CA LEU A 54 7.68 0.61 14.61
C LEU A 54 8.24 1.37 13.41
N ILE A 55 9.39 2.04 13.54
CA ILE A 55 10.03 2.75 12.42
C ILE A 55 10.32 1.78 11.27
N ILE A 56 10.95 0.64 11.57
CA ILE A 56 11.24 -0.38 10.56
C ILE A 56 9.94 -0.90 9.95
N GLY A 57 8.92 -1.18 10.77
CA GLY A 57 7.62 -1.65 10.32
C GLY A 57 6.92 -0.68 9.37
N VAL A 58 6.95 0.63 9.66
CA VAL A 58 6.36 1.66 8.81
C VAL A 58 7.09 1.78 7.49
N VAL A 59 8.43 1.81 7.49
CA VAL A 59 9.22 1.90 6.26
C VAL A 59 8.99 0.69 5.36
N VAL A 60 9.15 -0.52 5.91
CA VAL A 60 9.01 -1.77 5.16
C VAL A 60 7.57 -1.98 4.73
N GLY A 61 6.59 -1.75 5.60
CA GLY A 61 5.17 -1.94 5.31
C GLY A 61 4.65 -1.01 4.20
N THR A 62 5.11 0.24 4.19
CA THR A 62 4.72 1.22 3.16
C THR A 62 5.26 0.81 1.79
N ALA A 63 6.55 0.45 1.70
CA ALA A 63 7.14 -0.02 0.46
C ALA A 63 6.54 -1.36 0.00
N ALA A 64 6.37 -2.32 0.91
CA ALA A 64 5.80 -3.63 0.60
C ALA A 64 4.37 -3.54 0.07
N THR A 65 3.55 -2.62 0.57
CA THR A 65 2.17 -2.46 0.09
C THR A 65 2.13 -1.98 -1.37
N ILE A 66 2.97 -0.99 -1.70
CA ILE A 66 3.00 -0.42 -3.06
C ILE A 66 3.61 -1.41 -4.04
N PHE A 67 4.75 -2.00 -3.70
CA PHE A 67 5.55 -2.80 -4.63
C PHE A 67 5.25 -4.30 -4.63
N ILE A 68 4.69 -4.85 -3.54
CA ILE A 68 4.42 -6.29 -3.40
C ILE A 68 2.92 -6.58 -3.36
N ALA A 69 2.18 -5.91 -2.48
CA ALA A 69 0.75 -6.19 -2.31
C ALA A 69 -0.07 -5.82 -3.55
N THR A 70 0.27 -4.73 -4.23
CA THR A 70 -0.46 -4.28 -5.42
C THR A 70 -0.35 -5.23 -6.62
N PRO A 71 0.84 -5.68 -7.07
CA PRO A 71 0.92 -6.68 -8.14
C PRO A 71 0.33 -8.03 -7.73
N LEU A 72 0.49 -8.43 -6.46
CA LEU A 72 -0.15 -9.65 -5.96
C LEU A 72 -1.69 -9.57 -6.07
N ALA A 73 -2.28 -8.44 -5.69
CA ALA A 73 -3.71 -8.20 -5.82
C ALA A 73 -4.17 -8.15 -7.29
N TYR A 74 -3.35 -7.57 -8.17
CA TYR A 74 -3.61 -7.54 -9.61
C TYR A 74 -3.69 -8.97 -10.18
N ASP A 75 -2.70 -9.81 -9.91
CA ASP A 75 -2.65 -11.18 -10.42
C ASP A 75 -3.82 -12.04 -9.93
N LEU A 76 -4.17 -11.92 -8.65
CA LEU A 76 -5.33 -12.60 -8.08
C LEU A 76 -6.64 -12.15 -8.75
N THR A 77 -6.78 -10.84 -8.98
CA THR A 77 -7.97 -10.28 -9.62
C THR A 77 -8.07 -10.72 -11.09
N ALA A 78 -6.96 -10.66 -11.84
CA ALA A 78 -6.89 -11.10 -13.23
C ALA A 78 -7.25 -12.58 -13.39
N LYS A 79 -6.73 -13.46 -12.52
CA LYS A 79 -7.08 -14.89 -12.50
C LYS A 79 -8.57 -15.12 -12.23
N ARG A 80 -9.17 -14.35 -11.31
CA ARG A 80 -10.61 -14.44 -11.00
C ARG A 80 -11.48 -14.00 -12.18
N MET A 81 -11.12 -12.91 -12.87
CA MET A 81 -11.89 -12.46 -14.05
C MET A 81 -11.82 -13.48 -15.19
N LYS A 82 -10.62 -14.02 -15.48
CA LYS A 82 -10.44 -15.04 -16.51
C LYS A 82 -11.26 -16.31 -16.21
N LYS A 83 -11.32 -16.74 -14.95
CA LYS A 83 -12.13 -17.89 -14.53
C LYS A 83 -13.64 -17.64 -14.73
N ALA A 84 -14.12 -16.43 -14.39
CA ALA A 84 -15.52 -16.05 -14.54
C ALA A 84 -15.95 -15.92 -16.01
N GLU A 85 -15.06 -15.51 -16.92
CA GLU A 85 -15.32 -15.54 -18.37
C GLU A 85 -15.46 -16.97 -18.91
N ILE A 86 -14.64 -17.91 -18.41
CA ILE A 86 -14.70 -19.32 -18.83
C ILE A 86 -15.99 -19.99 -18.36
N GLU A 87 -16.47 -19.67 -17.16
CA GLU A 87 -17.71 -20.25 -16.61
C GLU A 87 -18.99 -19.69 -17.26
N LYS A 88 -18.91 -18.49 -17.85
CA LYS A 88 -20.02 -17.88 -18.59
C LYS A 88 -20.13 -18.34 -20.05
N LYS A 89 -19.14 -19.08 -20.56
CA LYS A 89 -19.05 -19.52 -21.96
C LYS A 89 -19.35 -21.01 -22.08
#